data_AF-A0A2E3VX44-F1
#
_entry.id   AF-A0A2E3VX44-F1
#
_cell.length_a   1.000
_cell.length_b   1.000
_cell.length_c   1.000
_cell.angle_alpha   90.00
_cell.angle_beta   90.00
_cell.angle_gamma   90.00
#
_symmetry.space_group_name_H-M   'P 1'
#
loop_
_entity.id
_entity.type
_entity.pdbx_description
1 polymer ?
#
loop_
_entity_poly.entity_id
_entity_poly.type
_entity_poly.pdbx_seq_one_letter_code
_entity_poly.pdbx_strand_id
1 'polypeptide(L)'
;MPKRTSKSKSKYNALALQIHIGGKICAALDRQHPRDLFDVKRLLENEGITDDVKDSFLFYLLSHSRPVNELLDPNFKVIEKEYNDEFLTMAKQEILLKELLEARSRLVEDLKKKLTQDDKEFLISFVSNIPDWSKVRDDKIRNYPSVKWKLLNQSKMSKEKLKKYVENVTNVLWA
;
A
#
# COMPACT_ATOMS: atom_id res chain seq x y z
N MET A 1 10.10 45.39 -19.42
CA MET A 1 10.33 43.97 -19.78
C MET A 1 9.76 43.08 -18.68
N PRO A 2 8.88 42.12 -18.99
CA PRO A 2 8.09 41.41 -17.97
C PRO A 2 8.89 40.29 -17.30
N LYS A 3 8.68 40.13 -16.00
CA LYS A 3 9.26 39.12 -15.11
C LYS A 3 8.76 37.71 -15.49
N ARG A 4 9.68 36.76 -15.72
CA ARG A 4 9.35 35.34 -15.87
C ARG A 4 8.84 34.80 -14.53
N THR A 5 7.57 34.43 -14.51
CA THR A 5 6.85 33.83 -13.38
C THR A 5 7.33 32.42 -13.07
N SER A 6 7.80 32.21 -11.83
CA SER A 6 8.17 30.93 -11.23
C SER A 6 6.94 30.20 -10.66
N LYS A 7 6.18 29.46 -11.49
CA LYS A 7 4.98 28.74 -10.99
C LYS A 7 4.80 27.26 -11.37
N SER A 8 5.77 26.57 -11.98
CA SER A 8 5.56 25.16 -12.38
C SER A 8 6.35 24.09 -11.61
N LYS A 9 7.30 24.44 -10.73
CA LYS A 9 8.17 23.44 -10.05
C LYS A 9 7.60 22.82 -8.76
N SER A 10 6.42 23.21 -8.30
CA SER A 10 5.92 22.83 -6.97
C SER A 10 5.00 21.59 -6.93
N LYS A 11 4.17 21.36 -7.95
CA LYS A 11 3.19 20.25 -7.93
C LYS A 11 3.77 18.87 -8.29
N TYR A 12 4.73 18.80 -9.22
CA TYR A 12 5.33 17.53 -9.64
C TYR A 12 6.19 16.89 -8.54
N ASN A 13 6.84 17.69 -7.69
CA ASN A 13 7.59 17.17 -6.55
C ASN A 13 6.68 16.62 -5.44
N ALA A 14 5.51 17.21 -5.19
CA ALA A 14 4.57 16.70 -4.19
C ALA A 14 3.92 15.38 -4.63
N LEU A 15 3.51 15.28 -5.91
CA LEU A 15 2.92 14.05 -6.47
C LEU A 15 3.97 12.91 -6.57
N ALA A 16 5.21 13.23 -6.95
CA ALA A 16 6.32 12.26 -6.96
C ALA A 16 6.71 11.80 -5.54
N LEU A 17 6.58 12.66 -4.53
CA LEU A 17 6.82 12.30 -3.13
C LEU A 17 5.73 11.35 -2.60
N GLN A 18 4.46 11.59 -2.94
CA GLN A 18 3.32 10.79 -2.48
C GLN A 18 3.21 9.42 -3.17
N ILE A 19 3.59 9.30 -4.45
CA ILE A 19 3.68 7.99 -5.13
C ILE A 19 4.64 7.06 -4.38
N HIS A 20 5.74 7.58 -3.81
CA HIS A 20 6.67 6.73 -3.07
C HIS A 20 6.10 6.17 -1.74
N ILE A 21 5.07 6.81 -1.17
CA ILE A 21 4.49 6.41 0.12
C ILE A 21 3.78 5.06 0.02
N GLY A 22 3.01 4.82 -1.04
CA GLY A 22 2.32 3.55 -1.26
C GLY A 22 3.29 2.36 -1.32
N GLY A 23 4.44 2.56 -1.99
CA GLY A 23 5.51 1.56 -2.02
C GLY A 23 6.11 1.28 -0.63
N LYS A 24 6.31 2.31 0.20
CA LYS A 24 6.77 2.15 1.59
C LYS A 24 5.74 1.40 2.45
N ILE A 25 4.45 1.69 2.28
CA ILE A 25 3.38 0.98 2.96
C ILE A 25 3.39 -0.51 2.57
N CYS A 26 3.43 -0.84 1.28
CA CYS A 26 3.52 -2.24 0.85
C CYS A 26 4.76 -2.94 1.39
N ALA A 27 5.92 -2.28 1.38
CA ALA A 27 7.15 -2.80 1.96
C ALA A 27 7.03 -3.06 3.47
N ALA A 28 6.42 -2.14 4.21
CA ALA A 28 6.16 -2.26 5.63
C ALA A 28 5.22 -3.43 5.95
N LEU A 29 4.18 -3.66 5.14
CA LEU A 29 3.22 -4.74 5.36
C LEU A 29 3.78 -6.12 4.96
N ASP A 30 4.58 -6.18 3.90
CA ASP A 30 5.19 -7.43 3.41
C ASP A 30 6.40 -7.86 4.26
N ARG A 31 7.42 -6.99 4.35
CA ARG A 31 8.68 -7.32 5.02
C ARG A 31 8.58 -7.12 6.52
N GLN A 32 7.86 -6.09 6.97
CA GLN A 32 7.72 -5.68 8.38
C GLN A 32 9.04 -5.31 9.05
N HIS A 33 10.03 -4.88 8.27
CA HIS A 33 11.30 -4.44 8.81
C HIS A 33 11.11 -3.18 9.67
N PRO A 34 11.75 -3.08 10.85
CA PRO A 34 11.68 -1.90 11.72
C PRO A 34 11.88 -0.54 11.02
N ARG A 35 12.76 -0.45 10.01
CA ARG A 35 12.99 0.80 9.24
C ARG A 35 11.75 1.22 8.45
N ASP A 36 11.09 0.27 7.81
CA ASP A 36 9.87 0.55 7.05
C ASP A 36 8.72 0.89 8.01
N LEU A 37 8.64 0.23 9.17
CA LEU A 37 7.66 0.55 10.22
C LEU A 37 7.91 1.93 10.83
N PHE A 38 9.16 2.36 10.95
CA PHE A 38 9.50 3.69 11.40
C PHE A 38 9.06 4.77 10.40
N ASP A 39 9.29 4.55 9.10
CA ASP A 39 8.78 5.43 8.04
C ASP A 39 7.24 5.54 8.09
N VAL A 40 6.55 4.42 8.33
CA VAL A 40 5.09 4.37 8.50
C VAL A 40 4.65 5.11 9.76
N LYS A 41 5.32 4.92 10.89
CA LYS A 41 5.02 5.66 12.14
C LYS A 41 5.05 7.17 11.87
N ARG A 42 6.11 7.65 11.22
CA ARG A 42 6.23 9.07 10.85
C ARG A 42 5.12 9.53 9.91
N LEU A 43 4.72 8.70 8.94
CA LEU A 43 3.58 9.00 8.08
C LEU A 43 2.30 9.17 8.91
N LEU A 44 1.99 8.22 9.79
CA LEU A 44 0.77 8.20 10.61
C LEU A 44 0.69 9.35 11.63
N GLU A 45 1.83 9.83 12.11
CA GLU A 45 1.92 10.94 13.08
C GLU A 45 1.81 12.31 12.42
N ASN A 46 2.30 12.48 11.19
CA ASN A 46 2.38 13.79 10.53
C ASN A 46 1.26 14.04 9.51
N GLU A 47 0.85 13.00 8.78
CA GLU A 47 -0.10 13.12 7.65
C GLU A 47 -1.31 12.19 7.80
N GLY A 48 -1.10 10.95 8.26
CA GLY A 48 -2.12 9.92 8.28
C GLY A 48 -2.39 9.31 6.89
N ILE A 49 -3.46 8.53 6.78
CA ILE A 49 -3.89 7.92 5.51
C ILE A 49 -4.88 8.85 4.80
N THR A 50 -4.35 9.79 4.01
CA THR A 50 -5.14 10.66 3.12
C THR A 50 -5.65 9.87 1.91
N ASP A 51 -6.54 10.47 1.10
CA ASP A 51 -7.01 9.83 -0.13
C ASP A 51 -5.88 9.60 -1.14
N ASP A 52 -4.91 10.51 -1.21
CA ASP A 52 -3.76 10.35 -2.10
C ASP A 52 -2.78 9.27 -1.59
N VAL A 53 -2.62 9.12 -0.26
CA VAL A 53 -1.87 8.00 0.34
C VAL A 53 -2.58 6.67 0.09
N LYS A 54 -3.90 6.61 0.25
CA LYS A 54 -4.71 5.42 -0.04
C LYS A 54 -4.59 5.02 -1.51
N ASP A 55 -4.76 5.95 -2.44
CA ASP A 55 -4.66 5.66 -3.88
C ASP A 55 -3.25 5.22 -4.28
N SER A 56 -2.22 5.86 -3.71
CA SER A 56 -0.82 5.44 -3.86
C SER A 56 -0.63 4.01 -3.36
N PHE A 57 -1.15 3.67 -2.17
CA PHE A 57 -1.13 2.30 -1.67
C PHE A 57 -1.84 1.33 -2.61
N LEU A 58 -3.05 1.65 -3.09
CA LEU A 58 -3.78 0.81 -4.04
C LEU A 58 -2.97 0.57 -5.31
N PHE A 59 -2.38 1.59 -5.92
CA PHE A 59 -1.53 1.43 -7.09
C PHE A 59 -0.37 0.44 -6.85
N TYR A 60 0.33 0.57 -5.72
CA TYR A 60 1.42 -0.36 -5.38
C TYR A 60 0.91 -1.75 -5.03
N LEU A 61 -0.25 -1.88 -4.38
CA LEU A 61 -0.92 -3.15 -4.10
C LEU A 61 -1.27 -3.91 -5.40
N LEU A 62 -1.77 -3.22 -6.43
CA LEU A 62 -2.04 -3.78 -7.76
C LEU A 62 -0.75 -4.11 -8.54
N SER A 63 0.38 -3.52 -8.16
CA SER A 63 1.69 -3.75 -8.76
C SER A 63 2.52 -4.79 -8.02
N HIS A 64 2.11 -5.18 -6.80
CA HIS A 64 2.89 -6.04 -5.92
C HIS A 64 2.78 -7.53 -6.32
N SER A 65 3.83 -8.30 -6.10
CA SER A 65 3.84 -9.76 -6.35
C SER A 65 2.99 -10.54 -5.34
N ARG A 66 2.89 -10.06 -4.10
CA ARG A 66 2.04 -10.63 -3.04
C ARG A 66 0.54 -10.61 -3.40
N PRO A 67 -0.22 -11.63 -2.97
CA PRO A 67 -1.68 -11.63 -3.01
C PRO A 67 -2.25 -10.41 -2.27
N VAL A 68 -3.37 -9.86 -2.78
CA VAL A 68 -4.00 -8.66 -2.22
C VAL A 68 -4.42 -8.87 -0.77
N ASN A 69 -5.02 -10.01 -0.46
CA ASN A 69 -5.46 -10.35 0.90
C ASN A 69 -4.29 -10.42 1.91
N GLU A 70 -3.10 -10.86 1.50
CA GLU A 70 -1.93 -10.95 2.39
C GLU A 70 -1.33 -9.58 2.75
N LEU A 71 -1.55 -8.56 1.92
CA LEU A 71 -1.11 -7.19 2.24
C LEU A 71 -2.18 -6.41 3.02
N LEU A 72 -3.46 -6.68 2.75
CA LEU A 72 -4.57 -6.07 3.50
C LEU A 72 -4.74 -6.67 4.90
N ASP A 73 -4.34 -7.93 5.08
CA ASP A 73 -4.37 -8.64 6.36
C ASP A 73 -3.06 -9.42 6.57
N PRO A 74 -1.95 -8.71 6.84
CA PRO A 74 -0.64 -9.35 6.94
C PRO A 74 -0.52 -10.14 8.25
N ASN A 75 0.12 -11.31 8.17
CA ASN A 75 0.56 -12.01 9.38
C ASN A 75 1.69 -11.24 10.04
N PHE A 76 1.51 -10.84 11.29
CA PHE A 76 2.50 -10.06 12.04
C PHE A 76 3.72 -10.90 12.42
N LYS A 77 4.89 -10.45 11.97
CA LYS A 77 6.17 -11.10 12.25
C LYS A 77 6.73 -10.66 13.61
N VAL A 78 7.49 -11.56 14.22
CA VAL A 78 8.45 -11.28 15.29
C VAL A 78 9.66 -10.59 14.64
N ILE A 79 10.02 -9.39 15.09
CA ILE A 79 11.01 -8.50 14.42
C ILE A 79 12.09 -8.00 15.40
N GLU A 80 12.14 -8.60 16.59
CA GLU A 80 13.03 -8.26 17.71
C GLU A 80 14.49 -8.35 17.27
N LYS A 81 14.83 -9.35 16.44
CA LYS A 81 16.19 -9.53 15.95
C LYS A 81 16.60 -8.39 15.02
N GLU A 82 15.82 -8.13 13.98
CA GLU A 82 16.05 -7.02 13.03
C GLU A 82 16.03 -5.66 13.74
N TYR A 83 15.23 -5.52 14.79
CA TYR A 83 15.21 -4.31 15.61
C TYR A 83 16.53 -4.10 16.35
N ASN A 84 17.02 -5.12 17.05
CA ASN A 84 18.26 -5.00 17.83
C ASN A 84 19.51 -4.92 16.95
N ASP A 85 19.60 -5.75 15.92
CA ASP A 85 20.82 -5.91 15.11
C ASP A 85 20.97 -4.80 14.06
N GLU A 86 19.86 -4.36 13.45
CA GLU A 86 19.90 -3.48 12.28
C GLU A 86 19.29 -2.10 12.55
N PHE A 87 18.15 -2.03 13.25
CA PHE A 87 17.49 -0.74 13.44
C PHE A 87 18.18 0.13 14.47
N LEU A 88 18.51 -0.40 15.66
CA LEU A 88 19.16 0.38 16.72
C LEU A 88 20.54 0.89 16.32
N THR A 89 21.26 0.14 15.48
CA THR A 89 22.58 0.57 14.97
C THR A 89 22.48 1.72 13.97
N MET A 90 21.33 1.88 13.31
CA MET A 90 21.06 2.94 12.34
C MET A 90 20.27 4.12 12.91
N ALA A 91 19.48 3.90 13.97
CA ALA A 91 18.55 4.87 14.50
C ALA A 91 19.29 5.99 15.24
N LYS A 92 19.02 7.25 14.86
CA LYS A 92 19.53 8.45 15.56
C LYS A 92 18.65 8.89 16.72
N GLN A 93 17.51 8.24 16.90
CA GLN A 93 16.50 8.54 17.91
C GLN A 93 16.13 7.23 18.61
N GLU A 94 16.00 7.27 19.93
CA GLU A 94 15.48 6.15 20.70
C GLU A 94 13.99 5.98 20.37
N ILE A 95 13.65 4.86 19.73
CA ILE A 95 12.27 4.46 19.47
C ILE A 95 12.12 3.04 19.96
N LEU A 96 11.14 2.85 20.84
CA LEU A 96 10.88 1.54 21.42
C LEU A 96 10.29 0.60 20.36
N LEU A 97 10.69 -0.67 20.40
CA LEU A 97 10.10 -1.71 19.54
C LEU A 97 8.57 -1.68 19.62
N LYS A 98 8.00 -1.50 20.81
CA LYS A 98 6.55 -1.42 21.03
C LYS A 98 5.88 -0.38 20.15
N GLU A 99 6.50 0.79 19.97
CA GLU A 99 5.94 1.86 19.13
C GLU A 99 5.89 1.48 17.64
N LEU A 100 6.86 0.69 17.17
CA LEU A 100 6.88 0.18 15.80
C LEU A 100 5.79 -0.88 15.60
N LEU A 101 5.57 -1.74 16.59
CA LEU A 101 4.50 -2.75 16.56
C LEU A 101 3.12 -2.10 16.61
N GLU A 102 2.94 -1.05 17.41
CA GLU A 102 1.72 -0.25 17.47
C GLU A 102 1.45 0.47 16.13
N ALA A 103 2.49 1.08 15.54
CA ALA A 103 2.37 1.71 14.22
C ALA A 103 1.98 0.70 13.12
N ARG A 104 2.53 -0.52 13.17
CA ARG A 104 2.16 -1.60 12.25
C ARG A 104 0.68 -1.95 12.35
N SER A 105 0.17 -2.16 13.56
CA SER A 105 -1.24 -2.51 13.78
C SER A 105 -2.15 -1.37 13.35
N ARG A 106 -1.81 -0.13 13.73
CA ARG A 106 -2.57 1.06 13.36
C ARG A 106 -2.61 1.28 11.84
N LEU A 107 -1.51 1.02 11.13
CA LEU A 107 -1.48 1.12 9.66
C LEU A 107 -2.54 0.24 9.00
N VAL A 108 -2.65 -1.03 9.41
CA VAL A 108 -3.63 -1.97 8.85
C VAL A 108 -5.05 -1.48 9.12
N GLU A 109 -5.32 -1.03 10.36
CA GLU A 109 -6.62 -0.52 10.76
C GLU A 109 -7.01 0.75 10.00
N ASP A 110 -6.12 1.74 9.94
CA ASP A 110 -6.36 3.03 9.28
C ASP A 110 -6.55 2.84 7.76
N LEU A 111 -5.79 1.94 7.12
CA LEU A 111 -6.00 1.58 5.72
C LEU A 111 -7.39 0.97 5.50
N LYS A 112 -7.77 -0.06 6.27
CA LYS A 112 -9.08 -0.72 6.14
C LYS A 112 -10.23 0.26 6.33
N LYS A 113 -10.12 1.18 7.30
CA LYS A 113 -11.12 2.25 7.54
C LYS A 113 -11.19 3.25 6.39
N LYS A 114 -10.07 3.53 5.72
CA LYS A 114 -10.00 4.52 4.65
C LYS A 114 -10.49 3.96 3.30
N LEU A 115 -10.57 2.65 3.12
CA LEU A 115 -11.15 2.02 1.94
C LEU A 115 -12.65 2.32 1.84
N THR A 116 -13.03 2.99 0.76
CA THR A 116 -14.42 3.26 0.41
C THR A 116 -15.09 2.00 -0.17
N GLN A 117 -16.41 2.03 -0.30
CA GLN A 117 -17.14 0.96 -0.96
C GLN A 117 -16.65 0.74 -2.41
N ASP A 118 -16.40 1.82 -3.16
CA ASP A 118 -15.88 1.75 -4.52
C ASP A 118 -14.49 1.10 -4.57
N ASP A 119 -13.61 1.41 -3.61
CA ASP A 119 -12.28 0.78 -3.53
C ASP A 119 -12.39 -0.73 -3.30
N LYS A 120 -13.30 -1.15 -2.40
CA LYS A 120 -13.53 -2.57 -2.10
C LYS A 120 -14.08 -3.31 -3.31
N GLU A 121 -15.09 -2.76 -3.96
CA GLU A 121 -15.70 -3.33 -5.17
C GLU A 121 -14.70 -3.37 -6.33
N PHE A 122 -13.88 -2.33 -6.48
CA PHE A 122 -12.80 -2.32 -7.46
C PHE A 122 -11.80 -3.46 -7.20
N LEU A 123 -11.32 -3.62 -5.97
CA LEU A 123 -10.38 -4.69 -5.62
C LEU A 123 -10.96 -6.07 -5.94
N ILE A 124 -12.24 -6.31 -5.66
CA ILE A 124 -12.93 -7.55 -6.02
C ILE A 124 -12.98 -7.75 -7.54
N SER A 125 -13.39 -6.73 -8.30
CA SER A 125 -13.42 -6.80 -9.76
C SER A 125 -12.03 -7.07 -10.35
N PHE A 126 -10.99 -6.46 -9.77
CA PHE A 126 -9.60 -6.63 -10.16
C PHE A 126 -9.12 -8.07 -9.91
N VAL A 127 -9.31 -8.61 -8.71
CA VAL A 127 -8.89 -9.99 -8.39
C VAL A 127 -9.74 -11.06 -9.08
N SER A 128 -10.93 -10.68 -9.57
CA SER A 128 -11.77 -11.50 -10.45
C SER A 128 -11.30 -11.47 -11.92
N ASN A 129 -10.22 -10.75 -12.22
CA ASN A 129 -9.66 -10.57 -13.57
C ASN A 129 -10.60 -9.85 -14.56
N ILE A 130 -11.60 -9.11 -14.05
CA ILE A 130 -12.52 -8.26 -14.82
C ILE A 130 -12.60 -6.89 -14.12
N PRO A 131 -11.47 -6.14 -14.06
CA PRO A 131 -11.40 -4.89 -13.31
C PRO A 131 -12.37 -3.83 -13.84
N ASP A 132 -13.16 -3.27 -12.93
CA ASP A 132 -14.02 -2.11 -13.21
C ASP A 132 -13.25 -0.82 -12.97
N TRP A 133 -12.55 -0.35 -14.00
CA TRP A 133 -11.74 0.87 -13.93
C TRP A 133 -12.54 2.16 -13.71
N SER A 134 -13.88 2.12 -13.78
CA SER A 134 -14.70 3.30 -13.46
C SER A 134 -14.70 3.63 -11.96
N LYS A 135 -14.32 2.67 -11.11
CA LYS A 135 -14.29 2.80 -9.64
C LYS A 135 -12.99 3.37 -9.07
N VAL A 136 -11.98 3.61 -9.90
CA VAL A 136 -10.70 4.22 -9.46
C VAL A 136 -10.63 5.70 -9.83
N ARG A 137 -9.93 6.48 -9.00
CA ARG A 137 -9.70 7.92 -9.27
C ARG A 137 -8.87 8.19 -10.52
N ASP A 138 -7.94 7.30 -10.88
CA ASP A 138 -7.13 7.40 -12.10
C ASP A 138 -7.07 6.05 -12.84
N ASP A 139 -7.83 5.92 -13.93
CA ASP A 139 -7.87 4.70 -14.74
C ASP A 139 -6.57 4.42 -15.50
N LYS A 140 -5.66 5.41 -15.61
CA LYS A 140 -4.39 5.26 -16.33
C LYS A 140 -3.47 4.24 -15.68
N ILE A 141 -3.70 3.91 -14.40
CA ILE A 141 -2.97 2.84 -13.70
C ILE A 141 -3.04 1.50 -14.45
N ARG A 142 -4.10 1.25 -15.23
CA ARG A 142 -4.23 0.05 -16.09
C ARG A 142 -3.13 -0.10 -17.14
N ASN A 143 -2.47 1.01 -17.51
CA ASN A 143 -1.45 1.01 -18.54
C ASN A 143 -0.07 0.58 -18.04
N TYR A 144 0.14 0.55 -16.72
CA TYR A 144 1.43 0.25 -16.13
C TYR A 144 1.82 -1.22 -16.31
N PRO A 145 3.07 -1.53 -16.70
CA PRO A 145 3.52 -2.90 -16.92
C PRO A 145 3.34 -3.81 -15.69
N SER A 146 3.56 -3.29 -14.48
CA SER A 146 3.40 -4.03 -13.23
C SER A 146 1.95 -4.49 -13.00
N VAL A 147 0.99 -3.59 -13.24
CA VAL A 147 -0.45 -3.89 -13.12
C VAL A 147 -0.88 -4.91 -14.17
N LYS A 148 -0.46 -4.72 -15.43
CA LYS A 148 -0.70 -5.68 -16.52
C LYS A 148 -0.10 -7.06 -16.21
N TRP A 149 1.11 -7.09 -15.64
CA TRP A 149 1.76 -8.33 -15.25
C TRP A 149 1.00 -9.08 -14.17
N LYS A 150 0.47 -8.35 -13.17
CA LYS A 150 -0.35 -8.97 -12.11
C LYS A 150 -1.63 -9.57 -12.69
N LEU A 151 -2.33 -8.87 -13.57
CA LEU A 151 -3.53 -9.39 -14.27
C LEU A 151 -3.19 -10.60 -15.14
N LEU A 152 -2.08 -10.57 -15.88
CA LEU A 152 -1.62 -11.71 -16.68
C LEU A 152 -1.31 -12.95 -15.83
N ASN A 153 -0.81 -12.78 -14.61
CA ASN A 153 -0.57 -13.91 -13.70
C ASN A 153 -1.89 -14.44 -13.12
N GLN A 154 -2.86 -13.57 -12.86
CA GLN A 154 -4.20 -13.98 -12.43
C GLN A 154 -4.97 -14.71 -13.53
N SER A 155 -4.84 -14.29 -14.79
CA SER A 155 -5.49 -14.93 -15.93
C SER A 155 -5.00 -16.37 -16.20
N LYS A 156 -3.86 -16.75 -15.62
CA LYS A 156 -3.30 -18.10 -15.68
C LYS A 156 -3.78 -19.01 -14.54
N MET A 157 -4.56 -18.50 -13.59
CA MET A 157 -5.10 -19.31 -12.49
C MET A 157 -6.22 -20.23 -12.98
N SER A 158 -6.39 -21.40 -12.35
CA SER A 158 -7.59 -22.21 -12.57
C SER A 158 -8.82 -21.49 -12.01
N LYS A 159 -10.02 -21.89 -12.46
CA LYS A 159 -11.29 -21.32 -11.99
C LYS A 159 -11.44 -21.45 -10.48
N GLU A 160 -11.05 -22.60 -9.92
CA GLU A 160 -11.13 -22.90 -8.48
C GLU A 160 -10.18 -22.01 -7.69
N LYS A 161 -8.94 -21.83 -8.17
CA LYS A 161 -7.94 -20.98 -7.52
C LYS A 161 -8.35 -19.51 -7.56
N LEU A 162 -8.90 -19.05 -8.69
CA LEU A 162 -9.41 -17.69 -8.84
C LEU A 162 -10.59 -17.44 -7.90
N LYS A 163 -11.56 -18.36 -7.85
CA LYS A 163 -12.71 -18.28 -6.93
C LYS A 163 -12.25 -18.18 -5.47
N LYS A 164 -11.33 -19.04 -5.04
CA LYS A 164 -10.77 -18.99 -3.68
C LYS A 164 -10.02 -17.68 -3.40
N TYR A 165 -9.29 -17.16 -4.39
CA TYR A 165 -8.60 -15.88 -4.24
C TYR A 165 -9.58 -14.71 -4.05
N VAL A 166 -10.66 -14.67 -4.84
CA VAL A 166 -11.74 -13.70 -4.68
C VAL A 166 -12.38 -13.82 -3.29
N GLU A 167 -12.74 -15.03 -2.86
CA GLU A 167 -13.31 -15.28 -1.53
C GLU A 167 -12.40 -14.79 -0.39
N ASN A 168 -11.09 -15.08 -0.46
CA ASN A 168 -10.13 -14.63 0.54
C ASN A 168 -10.03 -13.10 0.61
N VAL A 169 -10.05 -12.42 -0.53
CA VAL A 169 -10.00 -10.95 -0.59
C VAL A 169 -11.31 -10.36 -0.06
N THR A 170 -12.46 -10.94 -0.42
CA THR A 170 -13.77 -10.54 0.13
C THR A 170 -13.78 -10.64 1.65
N ASN A 171 -13.37 -11.78 2.22
CA ASN A 171 -13.39 -11.95 3.66
C ASN A 171 -12.55 -10.88 4.38
N VAL A 172 -11.40 -10.49 3.83
CA VAL A 172 -10.55 -9.45 4.42
C VAL A 172 -11.15 -8.05 4.32
N LEU A 173 -11.84 -7.73 3.22
CA LEU A 173 -12.41 -6.39 2.97
C LEU A 173 -13.68 -6.09 3.79
N TRP A 174 -14.39 -7.13 4.22
CA TRP A 174 -15.64 -7.04 4.99
C TRP A 174 -15.57 -7.73 6.36
N ALA A 175 -14.37 -8.00 6.88
CA ALA A 175 -14.14 -8.44 8.25
C ALA A 175 -14.33 -7.32 9.28
#